data_AF-A0A1V3WJ48-F1
#
_entry.id   AF-A0A1V3WJ48-F1
#
_cell.length_a   1.000
_cell.length_b   1.000
_cell.length_c   1.000
_cell.angle_alpha   90.00
_cell.angle_beta   90.00
_cell.angle_gamma   90.00
#
_symmetry.space_group_name_H-M   'P 1'
#
loop_
_entity.id
_entity.type
_entity.pdbx_description
1 polymer ?
#
loop_
_entity_poly.entity_id
_entity_poly.type
_entity_poly.pdbx_seq_one_letter_code
_entity_poly.pdbx_strand_id
1 'polypeptide(L)'
;MADLSRPDLPRTSAAIAERTSHDPDSGGHFGGPGGYGGRYVPEALMAVIEEVTVAYEKERVNQDFLDTLDTLQANYAGRPSPLYEATRLSEHAGSARLFLKREDLNHTGSHKINNVLGQALLARRMGKTRVIAETGAGQHGVATATACALLGLECVIYMGAVDTARQALNVARMRLLGAQVVSVQTGSQTLKDAINEAFRDWVSNADSTYYCFGTAAGPHPFPTMVRDFQRIIGMEARVQIQDQAGRLPDAVVACVGGGSNAIGIFHAFLDDPGVRLVGYEAAGDGVETGRHAATFTGGSPEPFRAPTPTCCRTKTAKPSNRIRSQQVWTIPASAPNMHGSRRPDASATNRSPIPRRWRRSVCCAGRKASFLPSNPRTRWPVRSSWGLNWEGAQSLW
;
A
#
# COMPACT_ATOMS: atom_id res chain seq x y z
N MET A 1 -29.83 -4.98 6.85
CA MET A 1 -29.57 -6.17 6.00
C MET A 1 -28.61 -5.72 4.91
N ALA A 2 -27.42 -6.32 4.85
CA ALA A 2 -26.44 -6.04 3.80
C ALA A 2 -26.99 -6.50 2.43
N ASP A 3 -26.66 -5.78 1.36
CA ASP A 3 -27.11 -6.09 0.00
C ASP A 3 -26.66 -7.50 -0.44
N LEU A 4 -27.64 -8.38 -0.67
CA LEU A 4 -27.49 -9.77 -1.12
C LEU A 4 -27.42 -9.90 -2.65
N SER A 5 -27.32 -8.80 -3.40
CA SER A 5 -27.44 -8.79 -4.87
C SER A 5 -26.30 -9.50 -5.63
N ARG A 6 -25.18 -9.83 -4.97
CA ARG A 6 -24.05 -10.60 -5.54
C ARG A 6 -23.46 -11.59 -4.54
N PRO A 7 -24.12 -12.74 -4.29
CA PRO A 7 -23.65 -13.74 -3.33
C PRO A 7 -22.28 -14.32 -3.68
N ASP A 8 -21.86 -14.23 -4.95
CA ASP A 8 -20.63 -14.82 -5.46
C ASP A 8 -19.37 -13.96 -5.19
N LEU A 9 -19.54 -12.70 -4.75
CA LEU A 9 -18.40 -11.85 -4.44
C LEU A 9 -17.99 -11.99 -2.96
N PRO A 10 -16.67 -12.07 -2.70
CA PRO A 10 -16.18 -12.23 -1.35
C PRO A 10 -16.52 -11.00 -0.51
N ARG A 11 -16.85 -11.26 0.76
CA ARG A 11 -16.97 -10.22 1.78
C ARG A 11 -15.62 -9.95 2.42
N THR A 12 -15.46 -8.82 3.08
CA THR A 12 -14.19 -8.51 3.75
C THR A 12 -13.97 -9.37 4.97
N SER A 13 -15.03 -9.82 5.63
CA SER A 13 -14.95 -10.82 6.69
C SER A 13 -14.16 -12.07 6.27
N ALA A 14 -14.39 -12.57 5.05
CA ALA A 14 -13.63 -13.69 4.48
C ALA A 14 -12.15 -13.35 4.24
N ALA A 15 -11.81 -12.07 4.14
CA ALA A 15 -10.44 -11.61 3.97
C ALA A 15 -9.61 -11.60 5.26
N ILE A 16 -10.26 -11.60 6.43
CA ILE A 16 -9.61 -11.35 7.73
C ILE A 16 -9.72 -12.50 8.73
N ALA A 17 -10.82 -13.26 8.68
CA ALA A 17 -11.10 -14.34 9.63
C ALA A 17 -10.13 -15.52 9.49
N GLU A 18 -9.73 -15.83 8.27
CA GLU A 18 -8.81 -16.93 7.99
C GLU A 18 -7.37 -16.45 8.01
N ARG A 19 -6.57 -17.06 8.89
CA ARG A 19 -5.11 -16.97 8.82
C ARG A 19 -4.61 -17.59 7.52
N THR A 20 -3.50 -17.09 7.01
CA THR A 20 -2.89 -17.63 5.80
C THR A 20 -1.49 -18.15 6.04
N SER A 21 -1.02 -19.02 5.15
CA SER A 21 0.39 -19.45 5.10
C SER A 21 1.38 -18.30 4.90
N HIS A 22 0.88 -17.11 4.55
CA HIS A 22 1.64 -15.88 4.34
C HIS A 22 1.65 -14.96 5.57
N ASP A 23 1.13 -15.41 6.72
CA ASP A 23 1.18 -14.68 7.98
C ASP A 23 2.58 -14.73 8.62
N PRO A 24 2.96 -13.69 9.37
CA PRO A 24 4.24 -13.70 10.07
C PRO A 24 4.22 -14.66 11.26
N ASP A 25 5.39 -14.87 11.86
CA ASP A 25 5.47 -15.49 13.19
C ASP A 25 4.82 -14.63 14.28
N SER A 26 4.73 -15.15 15.50
CA SER A 26 4.13 -14.45 16.64
C SER A 26 4.87 -13.16 17.05
N GLY A 27 6.14 -13.02 16.67
CA GLY A 27 6.92 -11.79 16.84
C GLY A 27 6.69 -10.78 15.72
N GLY A 28 5.95 -11.16 14.67
CA GLY A 28 5.66 -10.33 13.51
C GLY A 28 6.70 -10.39 12.40
N HIS A 29 7.53 -11.44 12.32
CA HIS A 29 8.53 -11.59 11.27
C HIS A 29 8.02 -12.45 10.11
N PHE A 30 8.22 -11.96 8.89
CA PHE A 30 7.99 -12.66 7.63
C PHE A 30 9.30 -13.27 7.12
N GLY A 31 9.26 -14.57 6.75
CA GLY A 31 10.43 -15.27 6.20
C GLY A 31 11.33 -15.97 7.24
N GLY A 32 10.83 -16.18 8.46
CA GLY A 32 11.53 -16.91 9.53
C GLY A 32 12.37 -16.01 10.45
N PRO A 33 13.18 -16.60 11.37
CA PRO A 33 13.97 -15.86 12.34
C PRO A 33 14.96 -14.89 11.67
N GLY A 34 14.90 -13.60 12.04
CA GLY A 34 15.69 -12.54 11.39
C GLY A 34 15.11 -12.04 10.06
N GLY A 35 13.89 -12.46 9.71
CA GLY A 35 13.13 -11.98 8.57
C GLY A 35 12.63 -10.54 8.69
N TYR A 36 11.85 -10.10 7.70
CA TYR A 36 11.31 -8.74 7.65
C TYR A 36 10.18 -8.54 8.67
N GLY A 37 9.98 -7.32 9.17
CA GLY A 37 8.88 -7.00 10.09
C GLY A 37 9.36 -6.87 11.53
N GLY A 38 8.66 -7.49 12.48
CA GLY A 38 8.98 -7.43 13.90
C GLY A 38 8.43 -6.18 14.63
N ARG A 39 8.93 -5.95 15.85
CA ARG A 39 8.55 -4.82 16.72
C ARG A 39 9.78 -4.01 17.12
N TYR A 40 10.26 -3.16 16.22
CA TYR A 40 11.39 -2.24 16.48
C TYR A 40 10.90 -0.88 16.99
N VAL A 41 10.41 -0.86 18.22
CA VAL A 41 9.84 0.33 18.88
C VAL A 41 10.46 0.54 20.27
N PRO A 42 10.38 1.77 20.83
CA PRO A 42 10.70 1.99 22.23
C PRO A 42 9.82 1.13 23.15
N GLU A 43 10.39 0.66 24.26
CA GLU A 43 9.70 -0.16 25.26
C GLU A 43 8.38 0.47 25.75
N ALA A 44 8.34 1.80 25.85
CA ALA A 44 7.15 2.55 26.26
C ALA A 44 5.92 2.33 25.35
N LEU A 45 6.09 1.83 24.12
CA LEU A 45 4.99 1.50 23.21
C LEU A 45 4.59 0.02 23.23
N MET A 46 5.37 -0.86 23.88
CA MET A 46 5.14 -2.30 23.82
C MET A 46 3.80 -2.69 24.43
N ALA A 47 3.43 -2.12 25.58
CA ALA A 47 2.16 -2.41 26.24
C ALA A 47 0.94 -2.12 25.34
N VAL A 48 0.89 -0.93 24.72
CA VAL A 48 -0.24 -0.56 23.85
C VAL A 48 -0.23 -1.33 22.53
N ILE A 49 0.95 -1.68 22.01
CA ILE A 49 1.06 -2.53 20.81
C ILE A 49 0.57 -3.95 21.09
N GLU A 50 0.86 -4.51 22.26
CA GLU A 50 0.35 -5.80 22.70
C GLU A 50 -1.16 -5.76 22.92
N GLU A 51 -1.68 -4.70 23.55
CA GLU A 51 -3.12 -4.45 23.70
C GLU A 51 -3.83 -4.48 22.33
N VAL A 52 -3.31 -3.74 21.34
CA VAL A 52 -3.84 -3.73 19.96
C VAL A 52 -3.71 -5.12 19.31
N THR A 53 -2.61 -5.83 19.52
CA THR A 53 -2.40 -7.17 18.94
C THR A 53 -3.44 -8.16 19.46
N VAL A 54 -3.64 -8.19 20.78
CA VAL A 54 -4.62 -9.08 21.42
C VAL A 54 -6.04 -8.72 20.98
N ALA A 55 -6.37 -7.43 20.94
CA ALA A 55 -7.68 -6.96 20.48
C ALA A 55 -7.93 -7.36 19.02
N TYR A 56 -6.96 -7.15 18.13
CA TYR A 56 -7.08 -7.53 16.72
C TYR A 56 -7.27 -9.04 16.55
N GLU A 57 -6.46 -9.86 17.22
CA GLU A 57 -6.58 -11.32 17.14
C GLU A 57 -7.90 -11.86 17.71
N LYS A 58 -8.47 -11.19 18.70
CA LYS A 58 -9.81 -11.49 19.20
C LYS A 58 -10.90 -11.09 18.21
N GLU A 59 -10.87 -9.86 17.70
CA GLU A 59 -11.95 -9.32 16.88
C GLU A 59 -11.93 -9.86 15.43
N ARG A 60 -10.77 -10.27 14.91
CA ARG A 60 -10.67 -10.83 13.54
C ARG A 60 -11.45 -12.14 13.36
N VAL A 61 -11.78 -12.85 14.43
CA VAL A 61 -12.63 -14.07 14.39
C VAL A 61 -14.02 -13.84 15.01
N ASN A 62 -14.32 -12.60 15.43
CA ASN A 62 -15.60 -12.26 16.06
C ASN A 62 -16.64 -11.90 14.99
N GLN A 63 -17.67 -12.75 14.84
CA GLN A 63 -18.69 -12.57 13.80
C GLN A 63 -19.38 -11.19 13.85
N ASP A 64 -19.64 -10.64 15.04
CA ASP A 64 -20.28 -9.32 15.16
C ASP A 64 -19.38 -8.20 14.62
N PHE A 65 -18.06 -8.30 14.81
CA PHE A 65 -17.10 -7.36 14.25
C PHE A 65 -17.05 -7.48 12.73
N LEU A 66 -16.97 -8.71 12.23
CA LEU A 66 -16.94 -9.04 10.82
C LEU A 66 -18.18 -8.54 10.07
N ASP A 67 -19.37 -8.83 10.59
CA ASP A 67 -20.65 -8.43 10.00
C ASP A 67 -20.82 -6.90 10.00
N THR A 68 -20.35 -6.23 11.06
CA THR A 68 -20.36 -4.78 11.14
C THR A 68 -19.43 -4.17 10.09
N LEU A 69 -18.22 -4.70 9.95
CA LEU A 69 -17.26 -4.22 8.95
C LEU A 69 -17.76 -4.44 7.52
N ASP A 70 -18.32 -5.61 7.22
CA ASP A 70 -18.94 -5.91 5.93
C ASP A 70 -20.10 -4.94 5.62
N THR A 71 -20.95 -4.67 6.61
CA THR A 71 -22.06 -3.71 6.47
C THR A 71 -21.53 -2.31 6.15
N LEU A 72 -20.49 -1.86 6.83
CA LEU A 72 -19.88 -0.55 6.56
C LEU A 72 -19.24 -0.50 5.18
N GLN A 73 -18.58 -1.57 4.74
CA GLN A 73 -17.95 -1.57 3.42
C GLN A 73 -18.97 -1.60 2.30
N ALA A 74 -20.02 -2.39 2.41
CA ALA A 74 -21.10 -2.43 1.42
C ALA A 74 -21.86 -1.10 1.39
N ASN A 75 -22.43 -0.69 2.53
CA ASN A 75 -23.45 0.36 2.56
C ASN A 75 -22.87 1.77 2.73
N TYR A 76 -21.67 1.91 3.29
CA TYR A 76 -21.04 3.22 3.54
C TYR A 76 -19.85 3.47 2.61
N ALA A 77 -18.97 2.48 2.41
CA ALA A 77 -17.81 2.65 1.52
C ALA A 77 -18.14 2.43 0.04
N GLY A 78 -19.22 1.71 -0.27
CA GLY A 78 -19.67 1.44 -1.64
C GLY A 78 -19.01 0.22 -2.30
N ARG A 79 -18.57 -0.77 -1.51
CA ARG A 79 -18.01 -2.03 -2.02
C ARG A 79 -19.13 -2.94 -2.57
N PRO A 80 -18.83 -3.81 -3.56
CA PRO A 80 -17.53 -4.02 -4.21
C PRO A 80 -17.18 -2.93 -5.23
N SER A 81 -15.91 -2.54 -5.31
CA SER A 81 -15.48 -1.61 -6.36
C SER A 81 -15.44 -2.32 -7.72
N PRO A 82 -15.84 -1.68 -8.82
CA PRO A 82 -15.88 -2.35 -10.13
C PRO A 82 -14.47 -2.62 -10.69
N LEU A 83 -14.39 -3.60 -11.57
CA LEU A 83 -13.25 -3.84 -12.45
C LEU A 83 -13.64 -3.37 -13.86
N TYR A 84 -12.86 -2.46 -14.44
CA TYR A 84 -13.19 -1.82 -15.73
C TYR A 84 -12.13 -2.09 -16.79
N GLU A 85 -12.51 -2.68 -17.93
CA GLU A 85 -11.62 -2.86 -19.08
C GLU A 85 -11.43 -1.53 -19.84
N ALA A 86 -10.24 -0.94 -19.72
CA ALA A 86 -9.88 0.32 -20.34
C ALA A 86 -9.34 0.12 -21.77
N THR A 87 -10.22 -0.24 -22.70
CA THR A 87 -9.87 -0.59 -24.10
C THR A 87 -9.05 0.49 -24.82
N ARG A 88 -9.34 1.78 -24.59
CA ARG A 88 -8.59 2.92 -25.17
C ARG A 88 -7.12 2.98 -24.74
N LEU A 89 -6.79 2.44 -23.56
CA LEU A 89 -5.39 2.41 -23.10
C LEU A 89 -4.59 1.28 -23.77
N SER A 90 -5.26 0.29 -24.35
CA SER A 90 -4.62 -0.85 -25.02
C SER A 90 -3.70 -0.42 -26.16
N GLU A 91 -4.10 0.60 -26.93
CA GLU A 91 -3.31 1.20 -28.02
C GLU A 91 -1.94 1.71 -27.54
N HIS A 92 -1.86 2.15 -26.28
CA HIS A 92 -0.65 2.68 -25.65
C HIS A 92 0.16 1.62 -24.91
N ALA A 93 -0.37 0.41 -24.79
CA ALA A 93 0.18 -0.69 -24.00
C ALA A 93 0.52 -1.92 -24.85
N GLY A 94 0.84 -1.73 -26.13
CA GLY A 94 1.21 -2.81 -27.04
C GLY A 94 0.08 -3.81 -27.29
N SER A 95 -1.17 -3.33 -27.34
CA SER A 95 -2.39 -4.14 -27.48
C SER A 95 -2.69 -5.07 -26.28
N ALA A 96 -2.08 -4.83 -25.12
CA ALA A 96 -2.46 -5.52 -23.89
C ALA A 96 -3.86 -5.09 -23.42
N ARG A 97 -4.63 -6.01 -22.83
CA ARG A 97 -5.90 -5.70 -22.17
C ARG A 97 -5.62 -5.15 -20.78
N LEU A 98 -6.13 -3.96 -20.47
CA LEU A 98 -5.89 -3.27 -19.20
C LEU A 98 -7.18 -3.20 -18.40
N PHE A 99 -7.16 -3.77 -17.20
CA PHE A 99 -8.28 -3.73 -16.26
C PHE A 99 -7.95 -2.83 -15.08
N LEU A 100 -8.83 -1.89 -14.79
CA LEU A 100 -8.69 -0.95 -13.69
C LEU A 100 -9.56 -1.40 -12.52
N LYS A 101 -8.96 -1.78 -11.39
CA LYS A 101 -9.67 -2.03 -10.13
C LYS A 101 -9.98 -0.69 -9.48
N ARG A 102 -11.26 -0.29 -9.50
CA ARG A 102 -11.72 1.10 -9.29
C ARG A 102 -11.86 1.51 -7.82
N GLU A 103 -10.78 1.38 -7.04
CA GLU A 103 -10.75 1.87 -5.64
C GLU A 103 -10.87 3.40 -5.53
N ASP A 104 -10.76 4.13 -6.64
CA ASP A 104 -11.04 5.57 -6.74
C ASP A 104 -12.52 5.90 -6.52
N LEU A 105 -13.43 4.94 -6.71
CA LEU A 105 -14.88 5.12 -6.51
C LEU A 105 -15.33 4.86 -5.08
N ASN A 106 -14.44 4.36 -4.21
CA ASN A 106 -14.78 4.18 -2.81
C ASN A 106 -15.12 5.53 -2.19
N HIS A 107 -15.97 5.52 -1.16
CA HIS A 107 -16.17 6.71 -0.33
C HIS A 107 -14.81 7.24 0.17
N THR A 108 -14.66 8.57 0.22
CA THR A 108 -13.40 9.32 0.39
C THR A 108 -12.43 9.33 -0.82
N GLY A 109 -12.63 8.47 -1.82
CA GLY A 109 -11.92 8.50 -3.11
C GLY A 109 -10.62 7.68 -3.17
N SER A 110 -10.42 6.72 -2.27
CA SER A 110 -9.25 5.81 -2.33
C SER A 110 -9.46 4.49 -1.57
N HIS A 111 -8.48 3.58 -1.68
CA HIS A 111 -8.43 2.33 -0.91
C HIS A 111 -8.25 2.53 0.61
N LYS A 112 -7.89 3.74 1.07
CA LYS A 112 -7.62 4.00 2.49
C LYS A 112 -8.83 3.76 3.39
N ILE A 113 -10.04 3.97 2.86
CA ILE A 113 -11.29 3.77 3.62
C ILE A 113 -11.43 2.33 4.15
N ASN A 114 -10.93 1.34 3.41
CA ASN A 114 -10.99 -0.07 3.82
C ASN A 114 -10.28 -0.30 5.16
N ASN A 115 -9.06 0.24 5.27
CA ASN A 115 -8.22 0.10 6.46
C ASN A 115 -8.77 0.90 7.66
N VAL A 116 -9.16 2.16 7.44
CA VAL A 116 -9.60 3.03 8.55
C VAL A 116 -10.93 2.58 9.14
N LEU A 117 -11.85 2.00 8.35
CA LEU A 117 -13.09 1.45 8.90
C LEU A 117 -12.80 0.28 9.84
N GLY A 118 -11.92 -0.64 9.43
CA GLY A 118 -11.50 -1.77 10.28
C GLY A 118 -10.81 -1.30 11.56
N GLN A 119 -9.85 -0.39 11.46
CA GLN A 119 -9.11 0.12 12.62
C GLN A 119 -9.95 1.01 13.54
N ALA A 120 -10.83 1.88 13.02
CA ALA A 120 -11.69 2.70 13.86
C ALA A 120 -12.76 1.86 14.57
N LEU A 121 -13.26 0.80 13.92
CA LEU A 121 -14.13 -0.18 14.58
C LEU A 121 -13.37 -0.93 15.67
N LEU A 122 -12.11 -1.31 15.44
CA LEU A 122 -11.25 -1.93 16.46
C LEU A 122 -11.03 -0.99 17.65
N ALA A 123 -10.75 0.29 17.40
CA ALA A 123 -10.61 1.32 18.44
C ALA A 123 -11.86 1.39 19.33
N ARG A 124 -13.07 1.36 18.73
CA ARG A 124 -14.34 1.30 19.47
C ARG A 124 -14.47 0.02 20.30
N ARG A 125 -14.08 -1.14 19.77
CA ARG A 125 -14.10 -2.42 20.51
C ARG A 125 -13.14 -2.42 21.70
N MET A 126 -12.01 -1.74 21.57
CA MET A 126 -11.04 -1.53 22.65
C MET A 126 -11.48 -0.48 23.69
N GLY A 127 -12.63 0.19 23.49
CA GLY A 127 -13.09 1.26 24.38
C GLY A 127 -12.29 2.56 24.27
N LYS A 128 -11.45 2.72 23.25
CA LYS A 128 -10.68 3.95 23.01
C LYS A 128 -11.64 5.03 22.51
N THR A 129 -11.52 6.23 23.05
CA THR A 129 -12.39 7.38 22.72
C THR A 129 -11.75 8.34 21.73
N ARG A 130 -10.43 8.23 21.55
CA ARG A 130 -9.62 9.12 20.72
C ARG A 130 -8.80 8.33 19.71
N VAL A 131 -8.71 8.86 18.49
CA VAL A 131 -7.91 8.32 17.40
C VAL A 131 -6.92 9.35 16.90
N ILE A 132 -5.67 8.92 16.75
CA ILE A 132 -4.64 9.70 16.09
C ILE A 132 -4.22 9.04 14.78
N ALA A 133 -3.78 9.83 13.81
CA ALA A 133 -3.15 9.33 12.59
C ALA A 133 -2.18 10.35 12.01
N GLU A 134 -1.23 9.86 11.21
CA GLU A 134 -0.34 10.66 10.39
C GLU A 134 -0.90 10.85 8.97
N THR A 135 -0.52 11.90 8.26
CA THR A 135 -0.82 11.97 6.82
C THR A 135 0.19 12.81 6.05
N GLY A 136 0.46 12.42 4.81
CA GLY A 136 1.30 13.16 3.86
C GLY A 136 0.45 13.83 2.78
N ALA A 137 -0.03 13.05 1.81
CA ALA A 137 -0.93 13.57 0.77
C ALA A 137 -2.34 13.98 1.28
N GLY A 138 -2.68 13.68 2.53
CA GLY A 138 -3.99 14.02 3.12
C GLY A 138 -5.02 12.90 3.05
N GLN A 139 -4.92 11.95 2.11
CA GLN A 139 -5.94 10.91 1.91
C GLN A 139 -6.20 10.02 3.13
N HIS A 140 -5.14 9.54 3.81
CA HIS A 140 -5.31 8.74 5.04
C HIS A 140 -5.93 9.57 6.17
N GLY A 141 -5.53 10.83 6.31
CA GLY A 141 -6.11 11.75 7.29
C GLY A 141 -7.59 12.03 7.04
N VAL A 142 -8.00 12.27 5.79
CA VAL A 142 -9.42 12.43 5.41
C VAL A 142 -10.21 11.14 5.69
N ALA A 143 -9.67 9.98 5.35
CA ALA A 143 -10.31 8.69 5.60
C ALA A 143 -10.47 8.43 7.12
N THR A 144 -9.44 8.71 7.91
CA THR A 144 -9.47 8.56 9.38
C THR A 144 -10.48 9.52 9.99
N ALA A 145 -10.48 10.80 9.62
CA ALA A 145 -11.46 11.78 10.07
C ALA A 145 -12.89 11.36 9.72
N THR A 146 -13.10 10.80 8.53
CA THR A 146 -14.40 10.30 8.07
C THR A 146 -14.89 9.14 8.94
N ALA A 147 -14.03 8.16 9.25
CA ALA A 147 -14.39 7.02 10.09
C ALA A 147 -14.63 7.45 11.55
N CYS A 148 -13.85 8.40 12.07
CA CYS A 148 -14.03 8.93 13.41
C CYS A 148 -15.33 9.71 13.55
N ALA A 149 -15.68 10.56 12.56
CA ALA A 149 -16.95 11.27 12.53
C ALA A 149 -18.14 10.30 12.50
N LEU A 150 -18.05 9.22 11.71
CA LEU A 150 -19.08 8.18 11.63
C LEU A 150 -19.28 7.45 12.97
N LEU A 151 -18.19 7.12 13.66
CA LEU A 151 -18.20 6.29 14.87
C LEU A 151 -18.18 7.08 16.18
N GLY A 152 -18.28 8.41 16.11
CA GLY A 152 -18.26 9.29 17.28
C GLY A 152 -16.96 9.17 18.09
N LEU A 153 -15.81 9.22 17.41
CA LEU A 153 -14.48 9.22 18.01
C LEU A 153 -13.83 10.59 17.85
N GLU A 154 -13.09 11.05 18.86
CA GLU A 154 -12.24 12.23 18.72
C GLU A 154 -11.10 11.92 17.74
N CYS A 155 -10.79 12.85 16.83
CA CYS A 155 -9.81 12.63 15.78
C CYS A 155 -8.75 13.72 15.74
N VAL A 156 -7.47 13.34 15.86
CA VAL A 156 -6.34 14.25 15.69
C VAL A 156 -5.41 13.73 14.59
N ILE A 157 -5.17 14.56 13.59
CA ILE A 157 -4.33 14.24 12.44
C ILE A 157 -3.04 15.04 12.48
N TYR A 158 -1.91 14.35 12.47
CA TYR A 158 -0.58 14.93 12.34
C TYR A 158 -0.19 15.02 10.87
N MET A 159 0.21 16.20 10.42
CA MET A 159 0.59 16.45 9.02
C MET A 159 1.77 17.41 8.97
N GLY A 160 2.79 17.09 8.18
CA GLY A 160 3.97 17.96 8.03
C GLY A 160 3.60 19.32 7.44
N ALA A 161 4.25 20.40 7.89
CA ALA A 161 3.90 21.77 7.49
C ALA A 161 4.04 22.03 5.97
N VAL A 162 4.98 21.36 5.30
CA VAL A 162 5.09 21.43 3.83
C VAL A 162 3.90 20.77 3.16
N ASP A 163 3.45 19.63 3.71
CA ASP A 163 2.31 18.88 3.19
C ASP A 163 0.98 19.61 3.48
N THR A 164 0.81 20.25 4.64
CA THR A 164 -0.39 21.04 4.96
C THR A 164 -0.57 22.19 3.99
N ALA A 165 0.50 22.91 3.66
CA ALA A 165 0.49 24.00 2.68
C ALA A 165 0.15 23.48 1.27
N ARG A 166 0.77 22.37 0.85
CA ARG A 166 0.56 21.79 -0.48
C ARG A 166 -0.80 21.12 -0.65
N GLN A 167 -1.45 20.71 0.44
CA GLN A 167 -2.69 19.92 0.45
C GLN A 167 -3.83 20.61 1.22
N ALA A 168 -3.94 21.94 1.07
CA ALA A 168 -4.92 22.76 1.78
C ALA A 168 -6.37 22.24 1.68
N LEU A 169 -6.77 21.69 0.51
CA LEU A 169 -8.10 21.11 0.33
C LEU A 169 -8.36 19.91 1.24
N ASN A 170 -7.38 19.03 1.42
CA ASN A 170 -7.52 17.88 2.31
C ASN A 170 -7.48 18.31 3.79
N VAL A 171 -6.70 19.34 4.13
CA VAL A 171 -6.73 19.95 5.48
C VAL A 171 -8.12 20.51 5.79
N ALA A 172 -8.72 21.24 4.86
CA ALA A 172 -10.08 21.78 5.02
C ALA A 172 -11.12 20.65 5.18
N ARG A 173 -11.04 19.59 4.36
CA ARG A 173 -11.93 18.41 4.48
C ARG A 173 -11.82 17.73 5.84
N MET A 174 -10.61 17.53 6.35
CA MET A 174 -10.40 16.94 7.68
C MET A 174 -11.07 17.77 8.79
N ARG A 175 -10.93 19.11 8.72
CA ARG A 175 -11.57 20.02 9.69
C ARG A 175 -13.09 20.03 9.58
N LEU A 176 -13.64 19.99 8.35
CA LEU A 176 -15.09 19.89 8.13
C LEU A 176 -15.68 18.59 8.70
N LEU A 177 -14.88 17.53 8.74
CA LEU A 177 -15.23 16.25 9.38
C LEU A 177 -15.04 16.27 10.91
N GLY A 178 -14.68 17.41 11.50
CA GLY A 178 -14.50 17.58 12.95
C GLY A 178 -13.13 17.15 13.49
N ALA A 179 -12.17 16.78 12.62
CA ALA A 179 -10.84 16.41 13.07
C ALA A 179 -9.96 17.64 13.35
N GLN A 180 -9.16 17.55 14.42
CA GLN A 180 -8.08 18.50 14.67
C GLN A 180 -6.91 18.17 13.74
N VAL A 181 -6.36 19.18 13.04
CA VAL A 181 -5.19 19.00 12.18
C VAL A 181 -4.00 19.73 12.79
N VAL A 182 -3.00 18.97 13.24
CA VAL A 182 -1.76 19.47 13.84
C VAL A 182 -0.68 19.58 12.77
N SER A 183 -0.25 20.80 12.48
CA SER A 183 0.81 21.08 11.51
C SER A 183 2.19 20.91 12.15
N VAL A 184 2.92 19.86 11.78
CA VAL A 184 4.23 19.53 12.32
C VAL A 184 5.32 20.37 11.66
N GLN A 185 5.93 21.25 12.45
CA GLN A 185 6.95 22.21 12.02
C GLN A 185 8.40 21.71 12.18
N THR A 186 8.58 20.56 12.84
CA THR A 186 9.90 19.99 13.16
C THR A 186 10.48 19.20 11.99
N GLY A 187 11.81 19.09 11.95
CA GLY A 187 12.52 18.24 11.02
C GLY A 187 12.35 18.63 9.55
N SER A 188 12.10 17.64 8.69
CA SER A 188 11.86 17.84 7.26
C SER A 188 10.46 18.37 6.94
N GLN A 189 9.57 18.46 7.94
CA GLN A 189 8.19 18.91 7.83
C GLN A 189 7.36 18.10 6.82
N THR A 190 7.64 16.80 6.72
CA THR A 190 6.94 15.85 5.85
C THR A 190 6.30 14.70 6.65
N LEU A 191 5.71 13.73 5.96
CA LEU A 191 5.13 12.50 6.54
C LEU A 191 6.01 11.84 7.61
N LYS A 192 7.34 11.83 7.43
CA LYS A 192 8.28 11.26 8.41
C LYS A 192 8.16 11.93 9.78
N ASP A 193 8.07 13.25 9.81
CA ASP A 193 8.03 14.00 11.06
C ASP A 193 6.62 13.92 11.70
N ALA A 194 5.58 13.86 10.86
CA ALA A 194 4.22 13.57 11.32
C ALA A 194 4.10 12.21 12.04
N ILE A 195 4.76 11.17 11.52
CA ILE A 195 4.82 9.85 12.18
C ILE A 195 5.48 9.95 13.56
N ASN A 196 6.58 10.70 13.67
CA ASN A 196 7.29 10.84 14.94
C ASN A 196 6.44 11.55 16.00
N GLU A 197 5.74 12.62 15.62
CA GLU A 197 4.83 13.33 16.54
C GLU A 197 3.62 12.48 16.92
N ALA A 198 3.04 11.71 15.99
CA ALA A 198 1.97 10.76 16.30
C ALA A 198 2.44 9.68 17.29
N PHE A 199 3.66 9.15 17.15
CA PHE A 199 4.21 8.21 18.14
C PHE A 199 4.42 8.86 19.52
N ARG A 200 4.88 10.11 19.59
CA ARG A 200 5.05 10.82 20.87
C ARG A 200 3.72 11.05 21.58
N ASP A 201 2.69 11.43 20.83
CA ASP A 201 1.32 11.53 21.34
C ASP A 201 0.86 10.17 21.87
N TRP A 202 1.03 9.11 21.09
CA TRP A 202 0.56 7.80 21.47
C TRP A 202 1.17 7.29 22.77
N VAL A 203 2.47 7.49 22.97
CA VAL A 203 3.16 7.17 24.25
C VAL A 203 2.52 7.89 25.43
N SER A 204 2.12 9.14 25.23
CA SER A 204 1.61 10.00 26.32
C SER A 204 0.13 9.74 26.62
N ASN A 205 -0.63 9.22 25.66
CA ASN A 205 -2.09 9.09 25.73
C ASN A 205 -2.60 7.66 25.45
N ALA A 206 -1.75 6.64 25.64
CA ALA A 206 -2.01 5.25 25.24
C ALA A 206 -3.32 4.67 25.81
N ASP A 207 -3.69 5.06 27.03
CA ASP A 207 -4.86 4.52 27.73
C ASP A 207 -6.17 4.82 26.99
N SER A 208 -6.33 6.05 26.47
CA SER A 208 -7.54 6.53 25.80
C SER A 208 -7.44 6.60 24.27
N THR A 209 -6.22 6.50 23.73
CA THR A 209 -5.92 6.78 22.31
C THR A 209 -5.55 5.52 21.52
N TYR A 210 -6.17 5.37 20.35
CA TYR A 210 -5.78 4.41 19.33
C TYR A 210 -5.00 5.10 18.20
N TYR A 211 -3.87 4.51 17.77
CA TYR A 211 -3.13 4.99 16.61
C TYR A 211 -3.56 4.27 15.32
N CYS A 212 -4.28 4.99 14.45
CA CYS A 212 -4.75 4.48 13.17
C CYS A 212 -3.66 4.58 12.10
N PHE A 213 -2.81 3.55 12.03
CA PHE A 213 -1.66 3.51 11.12
C PHE A 213 -2.07 3.43 9.64
N GLY A 214 -1.45 4.25 8.79
CA GLY A 214 -1.96 4.51 7.44
C GLY A 214 -1.51 3.58 6.33
N THR A 215 -0.60 2.63 6.57
CA THR A 215 -0.07 1.75 5.52
C THR A 215 0.45 0.42 6.06
N ALA A 216 0.70 -0.56 5.18
CA ALA A 216 1.21 -1.89 5.55
C ALA A 216 2.71 -1.84 5.89
N ALA A 217 3.04 -1.12 6.95
CA ALA A 217 4.37 -0.95 7.52
C ALA A 217 4.24 -0.75 9.05
N GLY A 218 5.30 -0.31 9.71
CA GLY A 218 5.32 -0.13 11.16
C GLY A 218 5.52 -1.44 11.93
N PRO A 219 5.46 -1.39 13.28
CA PRO A 219 5.62 -2.57 14.11
C PRO A 219 4.43 -3.52 13.94
N HIS A 220 4.66 -4.82 14.13
CA HIS A 220 3.56 -5.77 14.31
C HIS A 220 2.65 -5.33 15.47
N PRO A 221 1.31 -5.23 15.28
CA PRO A 221 0.52 -5.97 14.28
C PRO A 221 0.14 -5.19 13.01
N PHE A 222 0.55 -3.93 12.86
CA PHE A 222 0.05 -3.05 11.79
C PHE A 222 0.27 -3.57 10.37
N PRO A 223 1.45 -4.13 9.97
CA PRO A 223 1.62 -4.67 8.63
C PRO A 223 0.58 -5.74 8.27
N THR A 224 0.35 -6.69 9.17
CA THR A 224 -0.64 -7.77 9.04
C THR A 224 -2.06 -7.21 9.03
N MET A 225 -2.41 -6.41 10.03
CA MET A 225 -3.76 -5.85 10.18
C MET A 225 -4.16 -4.97 9.00
N VAL A 226 -3.28 -4.06 8.56
CA VAL A 226 -3.56 -3.18 7.43
C VAL A 226 -3.69 -3.98 6.13
N ARG A 227 -2.82 -4.98 5.92
CA ARG A 227 -2.95 -5.90 4.78
C ARG A 227 -4.30 -6.59 4.81
N ASP A 228 -4.67 -7.18 5.95
CA ASP A 228 -5.89 -7.97 6.10
C ASP A 228 -7.13 -7.15 5.75
N PHE A 229 -7.24 -5.90 6.25
CA PHE A 229 -8.32 -4.99 5.87
C PHE A 229 -8.31 -4.54 4.40
N GLN A 230 -7.18 -4.69 3.69
CA GLN A 230 -7.05 -4.34 2.27
C GLN A 230 -7.17 -5.54 1.33
N ARG A 231 -7.12 -6.77 1.84
CA ARG A 231 -7.19 -8.02 1.04
C ARG A 231 -8.46 -8.13 0.20
N ILE A 232 -9.55 -7.50 0.65
CA ILE A 232 -10.81 -7.45 -0.09
C ILE A 232 -10.62 -6.96 -1.54
N ILE A 233 -9.65 -6.08 -1.80
CA ILE A 233 -9.34 -5.57 -3.14
C ILE A 233 -8.96 -6.71 -4.08
N GLY A 234 -8.01 -7.54 -3.66
CA GLY A 234 -7.52 -8.67 -4.45
C GLY A 234 -8.57 -9.76 -4.60
N MET A 235 -9.32 -10.04 -3.53
CA MET A 235 -10.37 -11.06 -3.54
C MET A 235 -11.49 -10.71 -4.53
N GLU A 236 -12.00 -9.48 -4.50
CA GLU A 236 -12.97 -9.01 -5.49
C GLU A 236 -12.37 -9.01 -6.90
N ALA A 237 -11.16 -8.49 -7.08
CA ALA A 237 -10.51 -8.42 -8.38
C ALA A 237 -10.31 -9.81 -9.01
N ARG A 238 -9.98 -10.83 -8.21
CA ARG A 238 -9.78 -12.21 -8.66
C ARG A 238 -11.08 -12.82 -9.20
N VAL A 239 -12.22 -12.61 -8.54
CA VAL A 239 -13.51 -13.07 -9.08
C VAL A 239 -13.87 -12.29 -10.34
N GLN A 240 -13.82 -10.95 -10.27
CA GLN A 240 -14.21 -10.07 -11.36
C GLN A 240 -13.41 -10.30 -12.66
N ILE A 241 -12.10 -10.56 -12.57
CA ILE A 241 -11.27 -10.80 -13.76
C ILE A 241 -11.55 -12.15 -14.39
N GLN A 242 -11.84 -13.19 -13.59
CA GLN A 242 -12.23 -14.49 -14.12
C GLN A 242 -13.57 -14.39 -14.85
N ASP A 243 -14.52 -13.61 -14.33
CA ASP A 243 -15.81 -13.37 -14.98
C ASP A 243 -15.67 -12.59 -16.30
N GLN A 244 -14.86 -11.53 -16.32
CA GLN A 244 -14.75 -10.65 -17.50
C GLN A 244 -13.76 -11.15 -18.56
N ALA A 245 -12.70 -11.86 -18.16
CA ALA A 245 -11.64 -12.32 -19.06
C ALA A 245 -11.64 -13.85 -19.27
N GLY A 246 -12.42 -14.61 -18.51
CA GLY A 246 -12.49 -16.08 -18.59
C GLY A 246 -11.26 -16.80 -18.03
N ARG A 247 -10.36 -16.09 -17.34
CA ARG A 247 -9.08 -16.60 -16.83
C ARG A 247 -8.48 -15.67 -15.76
N LEU A 248 -7.44 -16.14 -15.08
CA LEU A 248 -6.58 -15.30 -14.25
C LEU A 248 -5.77 -14.30 -15.10
N PRO A 249 -5.40 -13.14 -14.53
CA PRO A 249 -4.63 -12.12 -15.24
C PRO A 249 -3.17 -12.57 -15.45
N ASP A 250 -2.54 -12.10 -16.52
CA ASP A 250 -1.12 -12.38 -16.75
C ASP A 250 -0.21 -11.63 -15.75
N ALA A 251 -0.70 -10.50 -15.23
CA ALA A 251 -0.04 -9.70 -14.20
C ALA A 251 -1.05 -8.89 -13.40
N VAL A 252 -0.74 -8.68 -12.12
CA VAL A 252 -1.39 -7.71 -11.24
C VAL A 252 -0.34 -6.67 -10.86
N VAL A 253 -0.68 -5.39 -11.02
CA VAL A 253 0.25 -4.30 -10.80
C VAL A 253 -0.33 -3.24 -9.88
N ALA A 254 0.51 -2.60 -9.08
CA ALA A 254 0.09 -1.60 -8.11
C ALA A 254 1.23 -0.63 -7.76
N CYS A 255 0.88 0.58 -7.29
CA CYS A 255 1.88 1.54 -6.84
C CYS A 255 2.33 1.25 -5.39
N VAL A 256 3.62 1.39 -5.12
CA VAL A 256 4.22 1.08 -3.81
C VAL A 256 4.81 2.34 -3.19
N GLY A 257 4.03 2.91 -2.27
CA GLY A 257 4.55 3.78 -1.21
C GLY A 257 4.91 2.93 0.00
N GLY A 258 4.09 2.96 1.05
CA GLY A 258 4.18 1.98 2.14
C GLY A 258 3.45 0.65 1.90
N GLY A 259 3.05 0.35 0.66
CA GLY A 259 2.57 -0.99 0.25
C GLY A 259 1.11 -1.38 0.51
N SER A 260 0.28 -0.60 1.21
CA SER A 260 -1.10 -1.02 1.59
C SER A 260 -2.02 -1.42 0.42
N ASN A 261 -2.10 -0.62 -0.66
CA ASN A 261 -2.93 -0.97 -1.83
C ASN A 261 -2.36 -2.18 -2.57
N ALA A 262 -1.03 -2.21 -2.72
CA ALA A 262 -0.32 -3.23 -3.46
C ALA A 262 -0.48 -4.59 -2.80
N ILE A 263 -0.21 -4.69 -1.49
CA ILE A 263 -0.40 -5.96 -0.78
C ILE A 263 -1.88 -6.36 -0.74
N GLY A 264 -2.81 -5.40 -0.63
CA GLY A 264 -4.24 -5.67 -0.67
C GLY A 264 -4.70 -6.33 -1.97
N ILE A 265 -4.22 -5.86 -3.12
CA ILE A 265 -4.56 -6.47 -4.42
C ILE A 265 -3.75 -7.73 -4.71
N PHE A 266 -2.48 -7.79 -4.30
CA PHE A 266 -1.58 -8.93 -4.57
C PHE A 266 -1.96 -10.18 -3.77
N HIS A 267 -2.48 -10.03 -2.56
CA HIS A 267 -2.61 -11.15 -1.63
C HIS A 267 -3.42 -12.33 -2.17
N ALA A 268 -4.49 -12.05 -2.91
CA ALA A 268 -5.36 -13.08 -3.47
C ALA A 268 -4.71 -13.89 -4.61
N PHE A 269 -3.55 -13.45 -5.10
CA PHE A 269 -2.83 -14.04 -6.24
C PHE A 269 -1.45 -14.59 -5.83
N LEU A 270 -1.09 -14.61 -4.54
CA LEU A 270 0.22 -15.06 -4.08
C LEU A 270 0.51 -16.53 -4.44
N ASP A 271 -0.51 -17.37 -4.40
CA ASP A 271 -0.42 -18.81 -4.67
C ASP A 271 -0.72 -19.17 -6.13
N ASP A 272 -0.87 -18.16 -7.01
CA ASP A 272 -1.12 -18.33 -8.44
C ASP A 272 0.21 -18.10 -9.22
N PRO A 273 1.07 -19.13 -9.44
CA PRO A 273 2.43 -18.95 -9.96
C PRO A 273 2.49 -18.40 -11.40
N GLY A 274 1.38 -18.47 -12.14
CA GLY A 274 1.26 -17.88 -13.48
C GLY A 274 1.01 -16.37 -13.47
N VAL A 275 0.68 -15.77 -12.32
CA VAL A 275 0.33 -14.36 -12.19
C VAL A 275 1.55 -13.57 -11.74
N ARG A 276 2.04 -12.65 -12.58
CA ARG A 276 3.14 -11.76 -12.20
C ARG A 276 2.65 -10.66 -11.27
N LEU A 277 3.32 -10.46 -10.13
CA LEU A 277 3.04 -9.36 -9.20
C LEU A 277 4.09 -8.26 -9.35
N VAL A 278 3.68 -7.06 -9.77
CA VAL A 278 4.61 -5.96 -10.07
C VAL A 278 4.26 -4.69 -9.29
N GLY A 279 5.15 -4.31 -8.38
CA GLY A 279 5.07 -3.04 -7.65
C GLY A 279 5.82 -1.92 -8.37
N TYR A 280 5.18 -0.77 -8.57
CA TYR A 280 5.82 0.43 -9.13
C TYR A 280 6.07 1.48 -8.05
N GLU A 281 7.33 1.85 -7.85
CA GLU A 281 7.75 2.85 -6.86
C GLU A 281 8.09 4.21 -7.50
N ALA A 282 8.09 5.28 -6.70
CA ALA A 282 8.27 6.64 -7.19
C ALA A 282 9.76 6.97 -7.44
N ALA A 283 10.16 7.01 -8.71
CA ALA A 283 11.52 7.36 -9.13
C ALA A 283 11.88 8.85 -8.99
N GLY A 284 10.92 9.73 -8.67
CA GLY A 284 11.15 11.16 -8.50
C GLY A 284 11.80 11.80 -9.73
N ASP A 285 12.89 12.54 -9.53
CA ASP A 285 13.66 13.18 -10.61
C ASP A 285 14.56 12.18 -11.39
N GLY A 286 14.59 10.92 -10.98
CA GLY A 286 15.47 9.85 -11.48
C GLY A 286 16.21 9.17 -10.32
N VAL A 287 16.34 7.84 -10.35
CA VAL A 287 16.98 7.09 -9.24
C VAL A 287 18.44 7.50 -9.06
N GLU A 288 19.15 7.71 -10.17
CA GLU A 288 20.53 8.16 -10.22
C GLU A 288 20.77 9.56 -9.63
N THR A 289 19.71 10.37 -9.49
CA THR A 289 19.82 11.74 -8.95
C THR A 289 19.84 11.77 -7.41
N GLY A 290 19.46 10.66 -6.76
CA GLY A 290 19.23 10.61 -5.31
C GLY A 290 17.96 11.35 -4.84
N ARG A 291 17.20 11.97 -5.75
CA ARG A 291 15.93 12.67 -5.46
C ARG A 291 14.73 11.81 -5.85
N HIS A 292 14.59 10.68 -5.16
CA HIS A 292 13.55 9.67 -5.41
C HIS A 292 12.99 9.09 -4.11
N ALA A 293 11.90 8.33 -4.21
CA ALA A 293 11.37 7.50 -3.14
C ALA A 293 11.34 6.00 -3.50
N ALA A 294 12.10 5.63 -4.55
CA ALA A 294 12.34 4.24 -4.98
C ALA A 294 13.18 3.46 -3.96
N THR A 295 12.50 2.88 -2.97
CA THR A 295 13.12 2.19 -1.83
C THR A 295 13.77 0.87 -2.23
N PHE A 296 13.19 0.13 -3.17
CA PHE A 296 13.73 -1.16 -3.61
C PHE A 296 14.86 -0.99 -4.64
N THR A 297 14.70 -0.08 -5.61
CA THR A 297 15.69 0.13 -6.67
C THR A 297 16.89 0.95 -6.18
N GLY A 298 16.64 2.00 -5.40
CA GLY A 298 17.69 2.91 -4.93
C GLY A 298 18.15 2.69 -3.49
N GLY A 299 17.49 1.81 -2.73
CA GLY A 299 17.84 1.52 -1.34
C GLY A 299 18.81 0.34 -1.16
N SER A 300 19.19 0.08 0.08
CA SER A 300 19.94 -1.11 0.51
C SER A 300 19.17 -1.84 1.62
N PRO A 301 19.23 -3.17 1.72
CA PRO A 301 18.56 -3.91 2.79
C PRO A 301 19.26 -3.62 4.13
N GLU A 302 18.71 -2.68 4.89
CA GLU A 302 19.04 -2.47 6.31
C GLU A 302 17.78 -2.65 7.16
N PRO A 303 17.85 -3.31 8.33
CA PRO A 303 16.74 -3.36 9.26
C PRO A 303 16.33 -1.94 9.66
N PHE A 304 15.04 -1.62 9.58
CA PHE A 304 14.49 -0.35 10.06
C PHE A 304 14.62 -0.26 11.59
N ARG A 305 15.76 0.23 12.08
CA ARG A 305 15.98 0.60 13.49
C ARG A 305 15.46 2.03 13.71
N ALA A 306 14.28 2.20 14.26
CA ALA A 306 13.82 3.50 14.77
C ALA A 306 14.57 3.87 16.08
N PRO A 307 14.79 5.15 16.43
CA PRO A 307 14.00 6.32 16.03
C PRO A 307 14.78 7.22 15.07
N THR A 308 14.96 6.78 13.83
CA THR A 308 15.20 7.69 12.71
C THR A 308 14.78 6.96 11.44
N PRO A 309 13.72 7.40 10.73
CA PRO A 309 13.38 6.78 9.47
C PRO A 309 14.40 7.26 8.44
N THR A 310 15.39 6.41 8.15
CA THR A 310 16.27 6.54 7.01
C THR A 310 15.50 6.11 5.76
N CYS A 311 14.55 6.95 5.34
CA CYS A 311 14.25 7.03 3.91
C CYS A 311 15.46 7.73 3.28
N CYS A 312 16.27 6.98 2.52
CA CYS A 312 17.45 7.45 1.79
C CYS A 312 18.52 8.14 2.66
N ARG A 313 19.42 7.37 3.29
CA ARG A 313 20.78 7.90 3.55
C ARG A 313 21.64 7.61 2.34
N THR A 314 21.83 8.61 1.48
CA THR A 314 23.04 8.68 0.66
C THR A 314 24.23 8.75 1.63
N LYS A 315 25.18 7.81 1.50
CA LYS A 315 26.52 7.98 2.08
C LYS A 315 26.99 9.39 1.75
N THR A 316 27.29 10.15 2.79
CA THR A 316 27.93 11.47 2.74
C THR A 316 28.87 11.61 1.54
N ALA A 317 28.63 12.60 0.68
CA ALA A 317 29.64 13.14 -0.23
C ALA A 317 30.91 13.48 0.57
N LYS A 318 32.16 13.20 0.20
CA LYS A 318 32.93 12.78 -1.01
C LYS A 318 34.35 12.37 -0.50
N PRO A 319 35.34 11.90 -1.30
CA PRO A 319 35.30 11.42 -2.69
C PRO A 319 36.02 10.06 -2.92
N SER A 320 35.81 9.55 -4.14
CA SER A 320 36.74 8.77 -4.97
C SER A 320 36.60 7.25 -5.06
N ASN A 321 36.82 6.83 -6.32
CA ASN A 321 37.03 5.50 -6.90
C ASN A 321 35.84 4.57 -7.19
N ARG A 322 35.52 4.56 -8.49
CA ARG A 322 35.01 3.45 -9.33
C ARG A 322 35.12 2.07 -8.68
N ILE A 323 34.09 1.24 -8.87
CA ILE A 323 34.09 0.04 -9.73
C ILE A 323 32.67 -0.58 -9.80
N ARG A 324 32.39 -1.19 -10.96
CA ARG A 324 31.20 -1.93 -11.45
C ARG A 324 30.64 -2.94 -10.42
N SER A 325 29.37 -3.30 -10.41
CA SER A 325 28.71 -4.16 -11.41
C SER A 325 27.27 -4.50 -10.98
N GLN A 326 26.40 -4.77 -11.95
CA GLN A 326 25.00 -5.18 -11.82
C GLN A 326 24.88 -6.62 -11.27
N GLN A 327 23.93 -6.87 -10.37
CA GLN A 327 23.30 -8.19 -10.21
C GLN A 327 21.80 -8.02 -9.90
N VAL A 328 20.97 -8.52 -10.82
CA VAL A 328 19.53 -8.73 -10.67
C VAL A 328 19.33 -10.05 -9.93
N TRP A 329 18.48 -10.09 -8.90
CA TRP A 329 18.16 -11.30 -8.16
C TRP A 329 16.76 -11.80 -8.51
N THR A 330 16.68 -13.02 -9.02
CA THR A 330 15.46 -13.84 -9.11
C THR A 330 15.38 -14.77 -7.90
N ILE A 331 14.22 -14.83 -7.25
CA ILE A 331 13.92 -15.75 -6.14
C ILE A 331 13.65 -17.15 -6.73
N PRO A 332 14.38 -18.21 -6.33
CA PRO A 332 14.06 -19.56 -6.77
C PRO A 332 12.88 -20.13 -5.96
N ALA A 333 11.92 -20.72 -6.67
CA ALA A 333 10.84 -21.51 -6.09
C ALA A 333 11.38 -22.78 -5.41
N SER A 334 10.91 -23.06 -4.20
CA SER A 334 11.22 -24.27 -3.45
C SER A 334 10.53 -25.49 -4.08
N ALA A 335 11.30 -26.54 -4.37
CA ALA A 335 10.79 -27.85 -4.75
C ALA A 335 10.55 -28.72 -3.50
N PRO A 336 9.53 -29.60 -3.48
CA PRO A 336 9.20 -30.40 -2.30
C PRO A 336 10.16 -31.59 -2.09
N ASN A 337 10.45 -31.88 -0.82
CA ASN A 337 11.23 -33.03 -0.34
C ASN A 337 10.50 -34.35 -0.61
N MET A 338 11.17 -35.30 -1.29
CA MET A 338 10.80 -36.72 -1.32
C MET A 338 11.88 -37.50 -0.57
N HIS A 339 11.48 -38.20 0.49
CA HIS A 339 12.32 -39.15 1.23
C HIS A 339 12.67 -40.37 0.37
N GLY A 340 13.93 -40.80 0.46
CA GLY A 340 14.48 -41.90 -0.33
C GLY A 340 14.37 -43.27 0.32
N SER A 341 14.51 -44.30 -0.51
CA SER A 341 15.00 -45.63 -0.14
C SER A 341 15.85 -46.18 -1.29
N ARG A 342 17.12 -46.49 -1.01
CA ARG A 342 18.10 -47.08 -1.93
C ARG A 342 17.91 -48.59 -2.07
N ARG A 343 18.22 -49.17 -3.24
CA ARG A 343 19.29 -50.20 -3.48
C ARG A 343 19.31 -50.69 -4.97
N PRO A 344 20.39 -51.36 -5.45
CA PRO A 344 21.07 -50.99 -6.71
C PRO A 344 21.11 -52.07 -7.82
N ASP A 345 21.89 -51.74 -8.87
CA ASP A 345 22.47 -52.53 -9.98
C ASP A 345 21.69 -52.68 -11.29
N ALA A 346 22.21 -52.07 -12.38
CA ALA A 346 23.10 -52.74 -13.35
C ALA A 346 23.29 -51.91 -14.65
N SER A 347 24.56 -51.74 -15.04
CA SER A 347 25.15 -51.56 -16.38
C SER A 347 24.33 -50.95 -17.55
N ALA A 348 24.85 -49.88 -18.16
CA ALA A 348 25.46 -49.91 -19.51
C ALA A 348 25.70 -48.51 -20.10
N THR A 349 26.98 -48.22 -20.35
CA THR A 349 27.57 -47.53 -21.51
C THR A 349 26.86 -46.34 -22.20
N ASN A 350 27.66 -45.26 -22.31
CA ASN A 350 28.04 -44.54 -23.54
C ASN A 350 27.63 -43.06 -23.66
N ARG A 351 28.67 -42.24 -23.85
CA ARG A 351 28.75 -40.94 -24.57
C ARG A 351 28.10 -39.70 -23.96
N SER A 352 28.98 -38.88 -23.37
CA SER A 352 28.87 -37.43 -23.32
C SER A 352 28.71 -36.82 -24.72
N PRO A 353 27.93 -35.74 -24.84
CA PRO A 353 28.37 -34.60 -25.64
C PRO A 353 28.33 -33.29 -24.84
N ILE A 354 29.44 -32.58 -24.98
CA ILE A 354 29.71 -31.20 -24.59
C ILE A 354 28.53 -30.28 -24.97
N PRO A 355 28.10 -29.35 -24.09
CA PRO A 355 26.97 -28.48 -24.38
C PRO A 355 27.29 -27.46 -25.48
N ARG A 356 26.33 -27.30 -26.41
CA ARG A 356 26.34 -26.31 -27.48
C ARG A 356 26.42 -24.89 -26.89
N ARG A 357 27.44 -24.15 -27.32
CA ARG A 357 27.54 -22.68 -27.20
C ARG A 357 26.27 -22.02 -27.74
N TRP A 358 25.54 -21.30 -26.89
CA TRP A 358 24.57 -20.32 -27.34
C TRP A 358 25.31 -19.06 -27.81
N ARG A 359 25.07 -18.70 -29.08
CA ARG A 359 25.61 -17.50 -29.73
C ARG A 359 25.02 -16.26 -29.06
N ARG A 360 25.87 -15.27 -28.81
CA ARG A 360 25.47 -13.88 -28.61
C ARG A 360 24.76 -13.40 -29.88
N SER A 361 23.48 -13.05 -29.79
CA SER A 361 22.86 -12.19 -30.79
C SER A 361 23.39 -10.78 -30.58
N VAL A 362 24.21 -10.35 -31.53
CA VAL A 362 24.63 -8.97 -31.71
C VAL A 362 23.38 -8.18 -32.12
N CYS A 363 22.85 -7.34 -31.24
CA CYS A 363 21.97 -6.26 -31.69
C CYS A 363 22.85 -5.19 -32.35
N CYS A 364 22.69 -5.07 -33.66
CA CYS A 364 23.19 -3.95 -34.45
C CYS A 364 22.82 -2.62 -33.80
N ALA A 365 23.77 -1.70 -33.81
CA ALA A 365 23.55 -0.29 -33.50
C ALA A 365 22.51 0.29 -34.49
N GLY A 366 21.28 0.45 -34.01
CA GLY A 366 20.21 1.21 -34.65
C GLY A 366 20.21 2.66 -34.16
N ARG A 367 20.03 3.58 -35.10
CA ARG A 367 20.23 5.04 -34.99
C ARG A 367 19.48 5.68 -33.81
N LYS A 368 20.13 6.68 -33.20
CA LYS A 368 19.51 7.68 -32.33
C LYS A 368 18.32 8.31 -33.06
N ALA A 369 17.10 8.11 -32.56
CA ALA A 369 16.00 9.01 -32.84
C ALA A 369 16.19 10.26 -31.96
N SER A 370 16.69 11.32 -32.58
CA SER A 370 16.70 12.67 -32.02
C SER A 370 15.26 13.17 -31.90
N PHE A 371 14.76 13.31 -30.67
CA PHE A 371 13.60 14.16 -30.40
C PHE A 371 14.03 15.62 -30.59
N LEU A 372 13.54 16.24 -31.67
CA LEU A 372 13.57 17.69 -31.83
C LEU A 372 12.63 18.33 -30.79
N PRO A 373 13.00 19.45 -30.17
CA PRO A 373 12.08 20.18 -29.29
C PRO A 373 10.94 20.78 -30.12
N SER A 374 9.70 20.47 -29.75
CA SER A 374 8.51 21.08 -30.33
C SER A 374 8.46 22.58 -29.99
N ASN A 375 8.40 23.38 -31.03
CA ASN A 375 8.22 24.83 -31.10
C ASN A 375 7.10 25.35 -30.15
N PRO A 376 7.31 26.41 -29.34
CA PRO A 376 6.29 26.95 -28.45
C PRO A 376 5.37 27.90 -29.21
N ARG A 377 4.34 27.39 -29.88
CA ARG A 377 3.18 28.17 -30.36
C ARG A 377 2.08 27.23 -30.87
N THR A 378 1.21 26.80 -29.97
CA THR A 378 -0.12 26.31 -30.32
C THR A 378 -1.09 26.84 -29.27
N ARG A 379 -1.71 27.97 -29.58
CA ARG A 379 -2.85 28.53 -28.83
C ARG A 379 -4.06 27.63 -29.08
N TRP A 380 -4.66 27.11 -28.03
CA TRP A 380 -6.01 26.56 -28.08
C TRP A 380 -7.02 27.73 -28.11
N PRO A 381 -8.07 27.68 -28.95
CA PRO A 381 -9.06 28.75 -28.99
C PRO A 381 -9.96 28.67 -27.75
N VAL A 382 -9.90 29.71 -26.91
CA VAL A 382 -10.89 29.97 -25.88
C VAL A 382 -12.15 30.47 -26.57
N ARG A 383 -13.22 29.67 -26.57
CA ARG A 383 -14.57 30.18 -26.82
C ARG A 383 -15.12 30.71 -25.50
N SER A 384 -15.20 32.04 -25.43
CA SER A 384 -15.99 32.79 -24.47
C SER A 384 -17.48 32.69 -24.81
N SER A 385 -18.31 32.46 -23.78
CA SER A 385 -19.63 33.06 -23.55
C SER A 385 -20.48 32.12 -22.71
N TRP A 386 -20.50 32.34 -21.40
CA TRP A 386 -21.67 32.31 -20.53
C TRP A 386 -21.23 33.03 -19.25
N GLY A 387 -21.54 34.32 -19.18
CA GLY A 387 -21.24 35.16 -18.04
C GLY A 387 -22.23 34.88 -16.91
N LEU A 388 -21.72 34.80 -15.69
CA LEU A 388 -22.44 35.06 -14.46
C LEU A 388 -21.43 35.72 -13.50
N ASN A 389 -21.60 37.03 -13.32
CA ASN A 389 -20.86 37.85 -12.36
C ASN A 389 -21.21 37.41 -10.93
N TRP A 390 -20.18 37.12 -10.13
CA TRP A 390 -20.27 37.07 -8.68
C TRP A 390 -19.07 37.85 -8.10
N GLU A 391 -19.12 39.17 -8.19
CA GLU A 391 -18.39 40.07 -7.31
C GLU A 391 -19.40 40.67 -6.33
N GLY A 392 -19.24 40.38 -5.04
CA GLY A 392 -20.02 41.02 -3.98
C GLY A 392 -20.44 40.09 -2.85
N ALA A 393 -19.49 39.58 -2.07
CA ALA A 393 -19.70 39.16 -0.68
C ALA A 393 -18.36 38.82 0.00
N GLN A 394 -17.57 39.83 0.35
CA GLN A 394 -16.57 39.73 1.42
C GLN A 394 -16.96 40.71 2.51
N SER A 395 -17.88 40.26 3.36
CA SER A 395 -18.02 40.72 4.74
C SER A 395 -18.82 39.67 5.52
N LEU A 396 -18.30 39.31 6.70
CA LEU A 396 -18.79 38.31 7.66
C LEU A 396 -18.49 36.86 7.29
N TRP A 397 -17.40 36.30 7.84
CA TRP A 397 -17.36 35.25 8.88
C TRP A 397 -15.92 34.99 9.29
#